data_AF-A0A958YZ13-F1
#
_entry.id   AF-A0A958YZ13-F1
#
_cell.length_a   1.000
_cell.length_b   1.000
_cell.length_c   1.000
_cell.angle_alpha   90.00
_cell.angle_beta   90.00
_cell.angle_gamma   90.00
#
_symmetry.space_group_name_H-M   'P 1'
#
loop_
_entity.id
_entity.type
_entity.pdbx_description
1 polymer ?
#
loop_
_entity_poly.entity_id
_entity_poly.type
_entity_poly.pdbx_seq_one_letter_code
_entity_poly.pdbx_strand_id
1 'polypeptide(L)'
;SDALTYVNDIRTRAGASTISLSELTLDFIIDERARELNFEGHRRSDLIRFGMFTGNSYVWPWKGNTANGTSIPSYYNLFPIPLTALDANPNLTQNTGY
;
A
#
# COMPACT_ATOMS: atom_id res chain seq x y z
N SER A 1 -5.78 23.15 -3.85
CA SER A 1 -6.42 23.62 -2.61
C SER A 1 -7.26 22.53 -1.96
N ASP A 2 -8.07 21.81 -2.73
CA ASP A 2 -9.14 20.96 -2.17
C ASP A 2 -8.62 19.71 -1.44
N ALA A 3 -7.51 19.12 -1.89
CA ALA A 3 -6.87 17.99 -1.21
C ALA A 3 -6.46 18.31 0.24
N LEU A 4 -5.97 19.54 0.48
CA LEU A 4 -5.60 19.99 1.83
C LEU A 4 -6.83 20.08 2.73
N THR A 5 -7.92 20.62 2.19
CA THR A 5 -9.20 20.69 2.90
C THR A 5 -9.67 19.30 3.32
N TYR A 6 -9.74 18.34 2.40
CA TYR A 6 -10.21 16.99 2.73
C TYR A 6 -9.33 16.26 3.74
N VAL A 7 -8.00 16.43 3.66
CA VAL A 7 -7.09 15.86 4.65
C VAL A 7 -7.31 16.50 6.02
N ASN A 8 -7.46 17.82 6.07
CA ASN A 8 -7.71 18.51 7.33
C ASN A 8 -9.09 18.19 7.92
N ASP A 9 -10.12 17.96 7.11
CA ASP A 9 -11.43 17.53 7.59
C ASP A 9 -11.35 16.19 8.35
N ILE A 10 -10.59 15.22 7.80
CA ILE A 10 -10.36 13.92 8.45
C ILE A 10 -9.59 14.12 9.76
N ARG A 11 -8.52 14.93 9.74
CA ARG A 11 -7.67 15.20 10.90
C ARG A 11 -8.43 15.87 12.02
N THR A 12 -9.23 16.89 11.70
CA THR A 12 -10.09 17.58 12.66
C THR A 12 -11.11 16.63 13.27
N ARG A 13 -11.75 15.75 12.47
CA ARG A 13 -12.66 14.72 13.00
C ARG A 13 -11.97 13.74 13.94
N ALA A 14 -10.70 13.42 13.71
CA ALA A 14 -9.88 12.57 14.58
C ALA A 14 -9.25 13.30 15.79
N GLY A 15 -9.46 14.62 15.94
CA GLY A 15 -8.86 15.42 17.00
C GLY A 15 -7.36 15.73 16.80
N ALA A 16 -6.83 15.55 15.59
CA ALA A 16 -5.45 15.88 15.24
C ALA A 16 -5.31 17.33 14.74
N SER A 17 -4.13 17.92 14.91
CA SER A 17 -3.81 19.26 14.38
C SER A 17 -3.88 19.28 12.86
N THR A 18 -4.44 20.35 12.29
CA THR A 18 -4.42 20.58 10.83
C THR A 18 -3.00 20.80 10.34
N ILE A 19 -2.78 20.54 9.05
CA ILE A 19 -1.52 20.79 8.36
C ILE A 19 -1.65 21.92 7.35
N SER A 20 -0.51 22.48 6.97
CA SER A 20 -0.34 23.43 5.87
C SER A 20 -0.16 22.72 4.52
N LEU A 21 -0.25 23.49 3.43
CA LEU A 21 -0.06 22.95 2.08
C LEU A 21 1.36 22.38 1.86
N SER A 22 2.38 22.97 2.49
CA SER A 22 3.77 22.51 2.39
C SER A 22 4.01 21.15 3.07
N GLU A 23 3.18 20.79 4.04
CA GLU A 23 3.24 19.50 4.74
C GLU A 23 2.47 18.39 3.99
N LEU A 24 1.60 18.77 3.04
CA LEU A 24 0.82 17.82 2.25
C LEU A 24 1.69 17.19 1.15
N THR A 25 2.51 16.23 1.55
CA THR A 25 3.38 15.44 0.66
C THR A 25 2.79 14.06 0.37
N LEU A 26 3.33 13.33 -0.61
CA LEU A 26 2.93 11.93 -0.85
C LEU A 26 3.22 11.03 0.36
N ASP A 27 4.36 11.24 1.03
CA ASP A 27 4.72 10.52 2.25
C ASP A 27 3.72 10.80 3.38
N PHE A 28 3.28 12.05 3.52
CA PHE A 28 2.22 12.40 4.46
C PHE A 28 0.92 11.67 4.13
N ILE A 29 0.52 11.62 2.85
CA ILE A 29 -0.73 10.99 2.42
C ILE A 29 -0.72 9.47 2.68
N ILE A 30 0.37 8.77 2.36
CA ILE A 30 0.42 7.31 2.57
C ILE A 30 0.40 6.95 4.06
N ASP A 31 0.94 7.82 4.91
CA ASP A 31 0.87 7.68 6.36
C ASP A 31 -0.51 8.04 6.91
N GLU A 32 -1.16 9.10 6.41
CA GLU A 32 -2.50 9.49 6.84
C GLU A 32 -3.53 8.43 6.46
N ARG A 33 -3.39 7.82 5.28
CA ARG A 33 -4.22 6.69 4.87
C ARG A 33 -4.00 5.45 5.76
N ALA A 34 -2.78 5.24 6.25
CA ALA A 34 -2.53 4.18 7.22
C ALA A 34 -3.19 4.46 8.57
N ARG A 35 -3.19 5.72 9.04
CA ARG A 35 -3.84 6.12 10.30
C ARG A 35 -5.36 5.97 10.21
N GLU A 36 -5.95 6.43 9.12
CA GLU A 36 -7.41 6.48 8.96
C GLU A 36 -8.02 5.12 8.64
N LEU A 37 -7.40 4.32 7.75
CA LEU A 37 -8.00 3.11 7.17
C LEU A 37 -7.29 1.81 7.62
N ASN A 38 -6.67 1.84 8.81
CA ASN A 38 -5.97 0.68 9.33
C ASN A 38 -6.95 -0.48 9.56
N PHE A 39 -6.52 -1.72 9.25
CA PHE A 39 -7.36 -2.92 9.35
C PHE A 39 -8.63 -2.96 8.49
N GLU A 40 -8.77 -2.07 7.50
CA GLU A 40 -9.94 -2.03 6.60
C GLU A 40 -9.64 -2.58 5.18
N GLY A 41 -8.50 -3.26 4.99
CA GLY A 41 -8.18 -3.93 3.71
C GLY A 41 -7.62 -3.01 2.61
N HIS A 42 -7.32 -1.73 2.90
CA HIS A 42 -6.79 -0.79 1.90
C HIS A 42 -5.26 -0.80 1.76
N ARG A 43 -4.53 -1.13 2.83
CA ARG A 43 -3.08 -0.86 2.94
C ARG A 43 -2.24 -1.46 1.82
N ARG A 44 -2.50 -2.70 1.40
CA ARG A 44 -1.73 -3.35 0.33
C ARG A 44 -1.86 -2.60 -1.00
N SER A 45 -3.10 -2.24 -1.37
CA SER A 45 -3.38 -1.52 -2.62
C SER A 45 -2.69 -0.16 -2.65
N ASP A 46 -2.74 0.57 -1.54
CA ASP A 46 -2.06 1.86 -1.40
C ASP A 46 -0.55 1.73 -1.50
N LEU A 47 0.06 0.78 -0.80
CA LEU A 47 1.50 0.56 -0.86
C LEU A 47 1.95 0.17 -2.28
N ILE A 48 1.17 -0.59 -3.04
CA ILE A 48 1.48 -0.91 -4.44
C ILE A 48 1.42 0.35 -5.30
N ARG A 49 0.36 1.14 -5.16
CA ARG A 49 0.18 2.40 -5.91
C ARG A 49 1.30 3.41 -5.65
N PHE A 50 1.84 3.43 -4.43
CA PHE A 50 2.97 4.29 -4.05
C PHE A 50 4.34 3.67 -4.34
N GLY A 51 4.41 2.47 -4.92
CA GLY A 51 5.68 1.80 -5.20
C GLY A 51 6.46 1.40 -3.94
N MET A 52 5.76 1.16 -2.84
CA MET A 52 6.28 0.91 -1.49
C MET A 52 6.08 -0.55 -1.02
N PHE A 53 5.19 -1.31 -1.67
CA PHE A 53 4.89 -2.68 -1.24
C PHE A 53 6.06 -3.65 -1.49
N THR A 54 6.62 -3.65 -2.70
CA THR A 54 7.81 -4.45 -3.07
C THR A 54 9.07 -3.60 -3.04
N GLY A 55 10.25 -4.20 -3.22
CA GLY A 55 11.52 -3.46 -3.17
C GLY A 55 11.85 -2.86 -1.79
N ASN A 56 12.77 -1.89 -1.78
CA ASN A 56 13.37 -1.28 -0.58
C ASN A 56 12.95 0.17 -0.29
N SER A 57 12.02 0.73 -1.08
CA SER A 57 11.51 2.10 -0.89
C SER A 57 10.81 2.31 0.44
N TYR A 58 10.19 1.27 0.99
CA TYR A 58 9.56 1.28 2.31
C TYR A 58 9.69 -0.09 2.97
N VAL A 59 10.37 -0.14 4.12
CA VAL A 59 10.66 -1.38 4.85
C VAL A 59 10.02 -1.27 6.23
N TRP A 60 9.22 -2.27 6.59
CA TRP A 60 8.56 -2.38 7.90
C TRP A 60 8.95 -3.71 8.57
N PRO A 61 8.79 -3.84 9.91
CA PRO A 61 9.10 -5.07 10.62
C PRO A 61 8.39 -6.27 10.00
N TRP A 62 9.12 -7.38 9.85
CA TRP A 62 8.63 -8.64 9.27
C TRP A 62 8.30 -8.61 7.78
N LYS A 63 8.55 -7.51 7.05
CA LYS A 63 8.49 -7.51 5.57
C LYS A 63 9.44 -8.56 5.00
N GLY A 64 8.96 -9.44 4.12
CA GLY A 64 9.80 -10.48 3.51
C GLY A 64 10.36 -11.49 4.51
N ASN A 65 9.63 -11.76 5.61
CA ASN A 65 9.99 -12.76 6.63
C ASN A 65 11.35 -12.51 7.32
N THR A 66 11.72 -11.25 7.48
CA THR A 66 12.93 -10.84 8.22
C THR A 66 12.53 -9.87 9.32
N ALA A 67 13.07 -10.02 10.54
CA ALA A 67 12.67 -9.18 11.69
C ALA A 67 12.75 -7.67 11.40
N ASN A 68 13.85 -7.22 10.81
CA ASN A 68 14.06 -5.82 10.39
C ASN A 68 13.41 -5.45 9.04
N GLY A 69 12.72 -6.41 8.41
CA GLY A 69 12.21 -6.28 7.05
C GLY A 69 13.28 -6.44 5.97
N THR A 70 12.86 -6.84 4.78
CA THR A 70 13.71 -6.89 3.57
C THR A 70 12.87 -6.65 2.31
N SER A 71 13.52 -6.30 1.20
CA SER A 71 12.85 -6.24 -0.10
C SER A 71 12.28 -7.59 -0.50
N ILE A 72 11.12 -7.54 -1.14
CA ILE A 72 10.53 -8.66 -1.86
C ILE A 72 10.50 -8.37 -3.37
N PRO A 73 10.59 -9.39 -4.23
CA PRO A 73 10.51 -9.24 -5.68
C PRO A 73 9.26 -8.48 -6.17
N SER A 74 9.39 -7.74 -7.27
CA SER A 74 8.32 -6.89 -7.82
C SER A 74 7.09 -7.66 -8.28
N TYR A 75 7.24 -8.93 -8.69
CA TYR A 75 6.10 -9.74 -9.12
C TYR A 75 5.08 -10.01 -8.01
N TYR A 76 5.45 -9.90 -6.72
CA TYR A 76 4.52 -10.01 -5.58
C TYR A 76 3.51 -8.85 -5.48
N ASN A 77 3.64 -7.80 -6.31
CA ASN A 77 2.60 -6.77 -6.44
C ASN A 77 1.27 -7.37 -6.94
N LEU A 78 1.29 -8.49 -7.68
CA LEU A 78 0.10 -9.22 -8.10
C LEU A 78 0.07 -10.58 -7.41
N PHE A 79 -1.12 -11.05 -7.02
CA PHE A 79 -1.25 -12.42 -6.53
C PHE A 79 -1.16 -13.42 -7.69
N PRO A 80 -0.71 -14.66 -7.45
CA PRO A 80 -0.75 -15.70 -8.48
C PRO A 80 -2.20 -16.04 -8.83
N ILE A 81 -2.41 -16.42 -10.09
CA ILE A 81 -3.65 -17.11 -10.47
C ILE A 81 -3.62 -18.48 -9.79
N PRO A 82 -4.70 -18.90 -9.09
CA PRO A 82 -4.73 -20.20 -8.43
C PRO A 82 -4.47 -21.35 -9.39
N LEU A 83 -3.66 -22.34 -8.98
CA LEU A 83 -3.30 -23.49 -9.82
C LEU A 83 -4.54 -24.25 -10.33
N THR A 84 -5.53 -24.44 -9.45
CA THR A 84 -6.79 -25.10 -9.82
C THR A 84 -7.55 -24.37 -10.93
N ALA A 85 -7.41 -23.04 -11.04
CA ALA A 85 -8.01 -22.27 -12.11
C ALA A 85 -7.24 -22.43 -13.44
N LEU A 86 -5.91 -22.50 -13.37
CA LEU A 86 -5.06 -22.77 -14.54
C LEU A 86 -5.32 -24.18 -15.10
N ASP A 87 -5.41 -25.18 -14.22
CA ASP A 87 -5.71 -26.57 -14.62
C ASP A 87 -7.10 -26.69 -15.26
N ALA A 88 -8.07 -25.92 -14.77
CA ALA A 88 -9.45 -25.94 -15.27
C ALA A 88 -9.64 -25.15 -16.58
N ASN A 89 -8.79 -24.16 -16.87
CA ASN A 89 -8.95 -23.29 -18.04
C ASN A 89 -7.60 -23.00 -18.72
N PRO A 90 -7.28 -23.68 -19.84
CA PRO A 90 -6.01 -23.49 -20.55
C PRO A 90 -5.86 -22.12 -21.23
N ASN A 91 -6.91 -21.29 -21.27
CA ASN A 91 -6.81 -19.92 -21.78
C ASN A 91 -6.24 -18.94 -20.74
N LEU A 92 -6.08 -19.35 -19.48
CA LEU A 92 -5.46 -18.53 -18.45
C LEU A 92 -3.94 -18.63 -18.52
N THR A 93 -3.27 -17.48 -18.52
CA THR A 93 -1.80 -17.38 -18.44
C THR A 93 -1.39 -16.86 -17.07
N GLN A 94 -0.41 -17.50 -16.43
CA GLN A 94 0.08 -17.10 -15.12
C GLN A 94 0.72 -15.68 -15.16
N ASN A 95 0.63 -14.96 -14.04
CA ASN A 95 1.35 -13.71 -13.82
C ASN A 95 2.86 -13.96 -13.80
N THR A 96 3.64 -13.12 -14.49
CA THR A 96 5.10 -13.24 -14.55
C THR A 96 5.74 -13.40 -13.17
N GLY A 97 6.59 -14.41 -12.98
CA GLY A 97 7.33 -14.67 -11.74
C GLY A 97 6.72 -15.72 -10.82
N TYR A 98 5.54 -16.25 -11.17
CA TYR A 98 4.89 -17.40 -10.52
C TYR A 98 4.92 -18.65 -11.39
#